data_AF-A0A081N2T9-F1
#
_entry.id   AF-A0A081N2T9-F1
#
_cell.length_a   1.000
_cell.length_b   1.000
_cell.length_c   1.000
_cell.angle_alpha   90.00
_cell.angle_beta   90.00
_cell.angle_gamma   90.00
#
_symmetry.space_group_name_H-M   'P 1'
#
loop_
_entity.id
_entity.type
_entity.pdbx_description
1 polymer ?
#
loop_
_entity_poly.entity_id
_entity_poly.type
_entity_poly.pdbx_seq_one_letter_code
_entity_poly.pdbx_strand_id
1 'polypeptide(L)' 'MLPTSGTARFSSPLGVYDFQKRSSLIHFSAKGASEMGKVASVLARGESLTAHARSAEFRIKK' A
#
# COMPACT_ATOMS: atom_id res chain seq x y z
N MET A 1 29.10 8.42 -6.77
CA MET A 1 28.47 9.52 -7.54
C MET A 1 27.62 10.36 -6.59
N LEU A 2 27.68 11.69 -6.67
CA LEU A 2 26.98 12.61 -5.75
C LEU A 2 25.91 13.46 -6.49
N PRO A 3 24.80 13.82 -5.83
CA PRO A 3 23.81 14.74 -6.36
C PRO A 3 24.35 16.18 -6.49
N THR A 4 24.15 16.82 -7.63
CA THR A 4 24.60 18.19 -7.95
C THR A 4 23.41 19.12 -8.22
N SER A 5 23.66 20.40 -8.52
CA SER A 5 22.61 21.40 -8.83
C SER A 5 21.52 21.55 -7.75
N GLY A 6 21.90 21.41 -6.47
CA GLY A 6 21.01 21.60 -5.31
C GLY A 6 20.11 20.42 -4.95
N THR A 7 20.20 19.30 -5.68
CA THR A 7 19.39 18.09 -5.44
C THR A 7 19.77 17.33 -4.17
N ALA A 8 20.94 17.60 -3.59
CA ALA A 8 21.39 17.02 -2.32
C ALA A 8 20.44 17.24 -1.13
N ARG A 9 19.48 18.19 -1.22
CA ARG A 9 18.45 18.41 -0.20
C ARG A 9 17.40 17.28 -0.12
N PHE A 10 17.22 16.52 -1.20
CA PHE A 10 16.19 15.47 -1.29
C PHE A 10 16.66 14.19 -2.00
N SER A 11 17.87 14.20 -2.59
CA SER A 11 18.48 13.04 -3.21
C SER A 11 19.67 12.55 -2.38
N SER A 12 19.78 11.24 -2.25
CA SER A 12 20.93 10.57 -1.64
C SER A 12 22.08 10.40 -2.65
N PRO A 13 23.33 10.25 -2.20
CA PRO A 13 24.42 9.74 -3.05
C PRO A 13 24.08 8.36 -3.64
N LEU A 14 24.64 8.05 -4.81
CA LEU A 14 24.51 6.73 -5.41
C LEU A 14 25.12 5.68 -4.49
N GLY A 15 24.33 4.67 -4.14
CA GLY A 15 24.71 3.55 -3.30
C GLY A 15 23.99 2.26 -3.70
N VAL A 16 24.12 1.22 -2.88
CA VAL A 16 23.59 -0.12 -3.19
C VAL A 16 22.06 -0.12 -3.33
N TYR A 17 21.36 0.76 -2.61
CA TYR A 17 19.90 0.84 -2.65
C TYR A 17 19.35 1.30 -4.02
N ASP A 18 20.12 2.04 -4.80
CA ASP A 18 19.70 2.49 -6.13
C ASP A 18 19.60 1.34 -7.15
N PHE A 19 20.24 0.21 -6.84
CA PHE A 19 20.22 -1.00 -7.66
C PHE A 19 19.27 -2.08 -7.11
N GLN A 20 18.52 -1.77 -6.05
CA GLN A 20 17.57 -2.69 -5.43
C GLN A 20 16.14 -2.17 -5.58
N LYS A 21 15.19 -3.07 -5.86
CA LYS A 21 13.76 -2.76 -5.76
C LYS A 21 13.22 -3.22 -4.41
N ARG A 22 12.55 -2.32 -3.70
CA ARG A 22 11.87 -2.62 -2.43
C ARG A 22 10.42 -2.95 -2.70
N SER A 23 10.00 -4.14 -2.31
CA SER A 23 8.62 -4.60 -2.38
C SER A 23 8.10 -4.82 -0.96
N SER A 24 6.88 -4.36 -0.69
CA SER A 24 6.19 -4.64 0.57
C SER A 24 5.34 -5.89 0.43
N LEU A 25 5.44 -6.82 1.38
CA LEU A 25 4.59 -8.00 1.47
C LEU A 25 3.65 -7.84 2.66
N ILE A 26 2.34 -7.89 2.40
CA ILE A 26 1.30 -7.75 3.42
C ILE A 26 0.43 -8.99 3.38
N HIS A 27 0.17 -9.58 4.55
CA HIS A 27 -0.65 -10.76 4.70
C HIS A 27 -1.68 -10.56 5.81
N PHE A 28 -2.91 -10.98 5.56
CA PHE A 28 -3.97 -11.00 6.56
C PHE A 28 -4.38 -12.44 6.86
N SER A 29 -4.52 -12.76 8.15
CA SER A 29 -5.27 -13.95 8.55
C SER A 29 -6.74 -13.81 8.13
N ALA A 30 -7.48 -14.91 8.03
CA ALA A 30 -8.90 -14.85 7.67
C ALA A 30 -9.72 -13.96 8.62
N LYS A 31 -9.40 -13.95 9.92
CA LYS A 31 -10.04 -13.06 10.90
C LYS A 31 -9.64 -11.60 10.66
N GLY A 32 -8.34 -11.34 10.44
CA GLY A 32 -7.84 -9.99 10.16
C GLY A 32 -8.42 -9.40 8.88
N ALA A 33 -8.55 -10.21 7.82
CA ALA A 33 -9.17 -9.80 6.56
C ALA A 33 -10.66 -9.48 6.72
N SER A 34 -11.38 -10.24 7.54
CA SER A 34 -12.79 -9.99 7.83
C SER A 34 -12.99 -8.68 8.61
N GLU A 35 -12.15 -8.40 9.61
CA GLU A 35 -12.23 -7.14 10.36
C GLU A 35 -11.82 -5.94 9.50
N MET A 36 -10.69 -6.04 8.79
CA MET A 36 -10.21 -4.97 7.93
C MET A 36 -11.13 -4.71 6.73
N GLY A 37 -11.79 -5.76 6.23
CA GLY A 37 -12.74 -5.67 5.12
C GLY A 37 -13.90 -4.71 5.39
N LYS A 38 -14.36 -4.60 6.65
CA LYS A 38 -15.41 -3.66 7.07
C LYS A 38 -14.96 -2.21 6.85
N VAL A 39 -13.75 -1.87 7.28
CA VAL A 39 -13.17 -0.53 7.12
C VAL A 39 -12.87 -0.23 5.65
N ALA A 40 -12.23 -1.16 4.95
CA ALA A 40 -11.89 -1.01 3.54
C ALA A 40 -13.12 -0.81 2.65
N SER A 41 -14.24 -1.50 2.95
CA SER A 41 -15.51 -1.29 2.24
C SER A 41 -16.02 0.15 2.40
N VAL A 42 -16.05 0.69 3.62
CA VAL A 42 -16.53 2.06 3.88
C VAL A 42 -15.71 3.08 3.09
N LEU A 43 -14.38 2.98 3.15
CA LEU A 43 -13.48 3.88 2.41
C LEU A 43 -13.71 3.77 0.89
N ALA A 44 -13.72 2.55 0.35
CA ALA A 44 -13.91 2.33 -1.09
C ALA A 44 -15.30 2.78 -1.59
N ARG A 45 -16.36 2.67 -0.76
CA ARG A 45 -17.69 3.21 -1.09
C ARG A 45 -17.66 4.74 -1.12
N GLY A 46 -16.99 5.37 -0.15
CA GLY A 46 -16.80 6.82 -0.11
C GLY A 46 -16.07 7.37 -1.35
N GLU A 47 -15.13 6.59 -1.89
CA GLU A 47 -14.37 6.91 -3.10
C GLU A 47 -15.05 6.45 -4.41
N SER A 48 -16.27 5.90 -4.35
CA SER A 48 -17.01 5.34 -5.49
C SER A 48 -16.32 4.14 -6.19
N LEU A 49 -15.35 3.50 -5.53
CA LEU A 49 -14.61 2.32 -6.01
C LEU A 49 -15.38 1.03 -5.71
N THR A 50 -16.55 0.86 -6.34
CA THR A 50 -17.49 -0.24 -6.05
C THR A 50 -16.87 -1.64 -6.12
N ALA A 51 -15.98 -1.90 -7.08
CA ALA A 51 -15.32 -3.20 -7.22
C ALA A 51 -14.38 -3.50 -6.03
N HIS A 52 -13.68 -2.48 -5.53
CA HIS A 52 -12.80 -2.62 -4.36
C HIS A 52 -13.64 -2.88 -3.10
N ALA A 53 -14.73 -2.14 -2.92
CA ALA A 53 -15.65 -2.34 -1.80
C ALA A 53 -16.22 -3.77 -1.78
N ARG A 54 -16.73 -4.26 -2.91
CA ARG A 54 -17.27 -5.62 -3.03
C ARG A 54 -16.23 -6.69 -2.76
N SER A 55 -15.00 -6.50 -3.24
CA SER A 55 -13.88 -7.40 -2.95
C SER A 55 -13.66 -7.51 -1.45
N ALA A 56 -13.63 -6.39 -0.72
CA ALA A 56 -13.49 -6.39 0.73
C ALA A 56 -14.71 -7.06 1.42
N GLU A 57 -15.92 -6.72 1.02
CA GLU A 57 -17.18 -7.25 1.56
C GLU A 57 -17.28 -8.79 1.45
N PHE A 58 -16.82 -9.38 0.34
CA PHE A 58 -16.83 -10.84 0.16
C PHE A 58 -15.94 -11.61 1.15
N ARG A 59 -15.00 -10.93 1.81
CA ARG A 59 -14.11 -11.56 2.79
C ARG A 59 -14.63 -11.43 4.23
N ILE A 60 -15.72 -10.69 4.44
CA ILE A 60 -16.34 -10.52 5.75
C ILE A 60 -17.13 -11.78 6.10
N LYS A 61 -16.76 -12.42 7.21
CA LYS A 61 -17.51 -13.55 7.75
C LYS A 61 -18.80 -13.04 8.39
N LYS A 62 -19.91 -13.75 8.11
CA LYS A 62 -21.20 -13.52 8.75
C LYS A 62 -21.16 -13.98 10.21
#